data_AF-A0A8T7LKA8-F1
#
_entry.id   AF-A0A8T7LKA8-F1
#
_cell.length_a   1.000
_cell.length_b   1.000
_cell.length_c   1.000
_cell.angle_alpha   90.00
_cell.angle_beta   90.00
_cell.angle_gamma   90.00
#
_symmetry.space_group_name_H-M   'P 1'
#
loop_
_entity.id
_entity.type
_entity.pdbx_description
1 polymer ?
#
loop_
_entity_poly.entity_id
_entity_poly.type
_entity_poly.pdbx_seq_one_letter_code
_entity_poly.pdbx_strand_id
1 'polypeptide(L)' 'MAEKKSKTDVTARDKSGKATEHNCVNCGERILNDRELVVVMDGRRRNKTYHHRACFQKAIA' A
#
# COMPACT_ATOMS: atom_id res chain seq x y z
N MET A 1 21.24 19.20 -0.96
CA MET A 1 20.45 18.78 -2.14
C MET A 1 19.04 18.50 -1.68
N ALA A 2 18.12 19.45 -1.87
CA ALA A 2 16.70 19.23 -1.56
C ALA A 2 16.00 18.90 -2.88
N GLU A 3 16.16 17.64 -3.31
CA GLU A 3 15.43 17.13 -4.45
C GLU A 3 13.94 17.21 -4.11
N LYS A 4 13.21 18.02 -4.88
CA LYS A 4 11.76 18.14 -4.79
C LYS A 4 11.16 16.78 -5.13
N LYS A 5 11.00 15.90 -4.13
CA LYS A 5 10.18 14.70 -4.28
C LYS A 5 8.80 15.17 -4.73
N SER A 6 8.46 14.89 -5.98
CA SER A 6 7.12 15.10 -6.51
C SER A 6 6.13 14.48 -5.52
N LYS A 7 5.16 15.28 -5.04
CA LYS A 7 4.13 14.89 -4.05
C LYS A 7 3.33 13.63 -4.43
N THR A 8 3.52 13.12 -5.64
CA THR A 8 2.91 11.91 -6.19
C THR A 8 3.58 10.62 -5.76
N ASP A 9 4.87 10.64 -5.40
CA ASP A 9 5.64 9.43 -5.10
C ASP A 9 5.91 9.27 -3.60
N VAL A 10 4.82 8.99 -2.87
CA VAL A 10 4.89 8.66 -1.44
C VAL A 10 5.22 7.18 -1.31
N THR A 11 6.51 6.88 -1.41
CA THR A 11 7.02 5.55 -1.10
C THR A 11 6.67 5.25 0.36
N ALA A 12 5.97 4.15 0.61
CA ALA A 12 5.63 3.72 1.97
C ALA A 12 6.94 3.57 2.77
N ARG A 13 7.04 4.22 3.94
CA ARG A 13 8.16 4.03 4.86
C ARG A 13 7.64 3.65 6.23
N ASP A 14 8.25 2.63 6.84
CA ASP A 14 8.02 2.29 8.25
C ASP A 14 8.46 3.45 9.17
N LYS A 15 8.04 3.42 10.44
CA LYS A 15 8.49 4.37 11.48
C LYS A 15 10.02 4.45 11.62
N SER A 16 10.73 3.43 11.18
CA SER A 16 12.21 3.39 11.10
C SER A 16 12.77 4.05 9.84
N GLY A 17 11.95 4.65 8.98
CA GLY A 17 12.36 5.26 7.71
C GLY A 17 12.75 4.27 6.61
N LYS A 18 12.57 2.96 6.82
CA LYS A 18 12.80 1.93 5.79
C LYS A 18 11.62 1.86 4.84
N ALA A 19 11.87 1.63 3.55
CA ALA A 19 10.78 1.40 2.60
C ALA A 19 9.95 0.20 3.05
N THR A 20 8.64 0.38 3.20
CA THR A 20 7.71 -0.69 3.54
C THR A 20 7.35 -1.43 2.25
N GLU A 21 7.64 -2.73 2.21
CA GLU A 21 7.32 -3.59 1.08
C GLU A 21 5.97 -4.26 1.33
N HIS A 22 4.90 -3.64 0.81
CA HIS A 22 3.56 -4.23 0.83
C HIS A 22 3.26 -4.85 -0.53
N ASN A 23 2.80 -6.10 -0.53
CA ASN A 23 2.37 -6.78 -1.75
C ASN A 23 0.85 -6.84 -1.78
N CYS A 24 0.26 -6.55 -2.94
CA CYS A 24 -1.17 -6.69 -3.12
C CYS A 24 -1.54 -8.17 -3.12
N VAL A 25 -2.50 -8.56 -2.28
CA VAL A 25 -2.97 -9.95 -2.20
C VAL A 25 -3.71 -10.38 -3.47
N ASN A 26 -4.29 -9.42 -4.22
CA ASN A 26 -5.10 -9.72 -5.39
C ASN A 26 -4.29 -9.91 -6.69
N CYS A 27 -3.30 -9.07 -6.96
CA CYS A 27 -2.45 -9.20 -8.17
C CYS A 27 -1.03 -9.71 -7.89
N GLY A 28 -0.61 -9.79 -6.62
CA GLY A 28 0.72 -10.21 -6.22
C GLY A 28 1.82 -9.16 -6.40
N GLU A 29 1.52 -8.02 -7.04
CA GLU A 29 2.50 -6.97 -7.30
C GLU A 29 2.80 -6.11 -6.06
N ARG A 30 3.99 -5.52 -6.03
CA ARG A 30 4.38 -4.56 -4.99
C ARG A 30 3.55 -3.29 -5.09
N ILE A 31 3.10 -2.82 -3.92
CA ILE A 31 2.45 -1.54 -3.73
C ILE A 31 3.55 -0.54 -3.37
N LEU A 32 4.03 0.17 -4.38
CA LEU A 32 5.12 1.14 -4.22
C LEU A 32 4.64 2.47 -3.65
N ASN A 33 3.36 2.80 -3.87
CA ASN A 33 2.75 4.06 -3.47
C ASN A 33 1.69 3.84 -2.37
N ASP A 34 1.87 4.49 -1.23
CA ASP A 34 0.90 4.42 -0.12
C ASP A 34 -0.47 4.99 -0.52
N ARG A 35 -0.51 5.92 -1.47
CA ARG A 35 -1.76 6.50 -1.97
C ARG A 35 -2.64 5.48 -2.69
N GLU A 36 -2.04 4.39 -3.17
CA GLU A 36 -2.73 3.26 -3.78
C GLU A 36 -2.89 2.09 -2.82
N LEU A 37 -2.32 2.16 -1.61
CA LEU A 37 -2.40 1.12 -0.60
C LEU A 37 -3.76 1.15 0.08
N VAL A 38 -4.48 0.05 0.01
CA VAL A 38 -5.67 -0.21 0.80
C VAL A 38 -5.35 -1.33 1.78
N VAL A 39 -5.56 -1.06 3.06
CA VAL A 39 -5.40 -2.05 4.12
C VAL A 39 -6.77 -2.55 4.54
N VAL A 40 -7.02 -3.83 4.34
CA VAL A 40 -8.25 -4.49 4.78
C VAL A 40 -7.92 -5.35 5.98
N MET A 41 -8.68 -5.15 7.05
CA MET A 41 -8.60 -5.94 8.27
C MET A 41 -9.73 -6.96 8.25
N ASP A 42 -9.42 -8.21 8.62
CA ASP A 42 -10.46 -9.18 8.91
C ASP A 42 -11.35 -8.70 10.09
N GLY A 43 -12.59 -9.19 10.19
CA GLY A 43 -13.54 -8.84 11.26
C GLY A 43 -12.98 -9.06 12.68
N ARG A 44 -12.02 -9.97 12.86
CA ARG A 44 -11.32 -10.19 14.14
C ARG A 44 -10.12 -9.26 14.37
N ARG A 45 -9.81 -8.36 13.43
CA ARG A 45 -8.66 -7.42 13.42
C ARG A 45 -7.29 -8.07 13.63
N ARG A 46 -7.16 -9.37 13.36
CA ARG A 46 -5.90 -10.12 13.51
C ARG A 46 -5.06 -10.09 12.23
N ASN A 47 -5.72 -10.12 11.08
CA ASN A 47 -5.06 -10.26 9.80
C ASN A 47 -5.19 -8.95 9.01
N LYS A 48 -4.05 -8.39 8.62
CA LYS A 48 -3.97 -7.27 7.68
C LYS A 48 -3.73 -7.85 6.29
N THR A 49 -4.57 -7.48 5.35
CA THR A 49 -4.33 -7.74 3.92
C THR A 49 -4.15 -6.42 3.21
N TYR A 50 -3.22 -6.40 2.28
CA TYR A 50 -2.82 -5.20 1.56
C TYR A 50 -3.28 -5.35 0.11
N HIS A 51 -3.84 -4.28 -0.46
CA HIS A 51 -4.40 -4.28 -1.81
C HIS A 51 -4.07 -2.98 -2.52
N HIS A 52 -3.90 -3.00 -3.83
CA HIS A 52 -3.99 -1.75 -4.60
C HIS A 52 -5.44 -1.25 -4.57
N ARG A 53 -5.64 0.06 -4.59
CA ARG A 53 -6.96 0.68 -4.65
C ARG A 53 -7.79 0.19 -5.83
N ALA A 54 -7.15 0.04 -7.00
CA ALA A 54 -7.79 -0.50 -8.19
C ALA A 54 -8.18 -1.98 -8.03
N CYS A 55 -7.26 -2.79 -7.47
CA CYS A 55 -7.52 -4.20 -7.18
C CYS A 55 -8.66 -4.39 -6.17
N PHE A 56 -8.68 -3.56 -5.13
CA PHE A 56 -9.73 -3.61 -4.12
C PHE A 56 -11.10 -3.19 -4.67
N GLN A 57 -11.16 -2.15 -5.52
CA GLN A 57 -12.41 -1.78 -6.21
C GLN A 57 -12.95 -2.93 -7.06
N LYS A 58 -12.09 -3.64 -7.80
CA LYS A 58 -12.50 -4.81 -8.59
C LYS A 58 -12.99 -5.99 -7.75
N ALA A 59 -12.53 -6.11 -6.50
CA ALA A 59 -12.93 -7.19 -5.61
C ALA A 59 -14.26 -6.93 -4.89
N ILE A 60 -14.70 -5.67 -4.81
CA ILE A 60 -15.98 -5.28 -4.20
C ILE A 60 -17.10 -5.13 -5.25
N ALA A 61 -16.76 -4.79 -6.50
CA ALA A 61 -17.69 -4.67 -7.61
C ALA A 61 -18.13 -6.03 -8.16
#